data_AF-A0A016W8L7-F1
#
_entry.id   AF-A0A016W8L7-F1
#
_cell.length_a   1.000
_cell.length_b   1.000
_cell.length_c   1.000
_cell.angle_alpha   90.00
_cell.angle_beta   90.00
_cell.angle_gamma   90.00
#
_symmetry.space_group_name_H-M   'P 1'
#
loop_
_entity.id
_entity.type
_entity.pdbx_description
1 polymer ?
#
loop_
_entity_poly.entity_id
_entity_poly.type
_entity_poly.pdbx_seq_one_letter_code
_entity_poly.pdbx_strand_id
1 'polypeptide(L)'
;MHIQLRQLAWILCLQLVPLALSESDTFDRFCKMPGLNGKGKLEGKKECTVEYPKGTTDKKKAEAFCRKRLPYRATMFKEGKPTTCVYRKEYTCKANEEELFDKCLLVKEQPGPFSLTACPDGYSLHVLKDRVNDYKWVTVIFRKHRTLWVGNTGSNARILKPQPQPKGRKPGKISGTTKGYGPIFIVVSQWNRDGTKRGSAYYGDPKDQRPYLCSRPAKAL
;
A
#
# COMPACT_ATOMS: atom_id res chain seq x y z
N MET A 1 -47.44 -50.03 14.10
CA MET A 1 -47.22 -48.57 14.19
C MET A 1 -45.83 -48.37 14.77
N HIS A 2 -44.85 -48.02 13.95
CA HIS A 2 -44.40 -46.63 13.69
C HIS A 2 -43.92 -45.94 14.98
N ILE A 3 -42.77 -45.28 15.12
CA ILE A 3 -41.68 -44.85 14.25
C ILE A 3 -40.54 -44.42 15.20
N GLN A 4 -39.31 -44.84 14.88
CA GLN A 4 -38.01 -44.17 15.00
C GLN A 4 -37.65 -43.30 16.22
N LEU A 5 -36.51 -43.63 16.84
CA LEU A 5 -35.51 -42.65 17.29
C LEU A 5 -34.11 -43.27 17.20
N ARG A 6 -33.62 -43.46 15.96
CA ARG A 6 -32.21 -43.73 15.65
C ARG A 6 -31.59 -42.45 15.08
N GLN A 7 -31.25 -41.47 15.91
CA GLN A 7 -30.37 -40.38 15.49
C GLN A 7 -29.64 -39.80 16.71
N LEU A 8 -28.55 -40.43 17.13
CA LEU A 8 -27.54 -39.78 17.95
C LEU A 8 -26.17 -40.29 17.50
N ALA A 9 -25.23 -39.35 17.38
CA ALA A 9 -23.83 -39.50 17.03
C ALA A 9 -23.48 -39.62 15.54
N TRP A 10 -23.83 -38.59 14.75
CA TRP A 10 -22.87 -38.04 13.79
C TRP A 10 -22.29 -36.76 14.39
N ILE A 11 -21.29 -36.94 15.24
CA ILE A 11 -20.46 -35.84 15.72
C ILE A 11 -19.78 -35.25 14.48
N LEU A 12 -20.17 -34.01 14.17
CA LEU A 12 -19.51 -33.14 13.20
C LEU A 12 -18.01 -33.04 13.54
N CYS A 13 -17.20 -33.92 12.98
CA CYS A 13 -15.81 -33.63 12.66
C CYS A 13 -15.76 -32.82 11.35
N LEU A 14 -16.48 -31.70 11.29
CA LEU A 14 -16.21 -30.66 10.31
C LEU A 14 -14.97 -29.95 10.84
N GLN A 15 -13.84 -30.45 10.36
CA GLN A 15 -12.54 -29.86 10.57
C GLN A 15 -12.65 -28.37 10.29
N LEU A 16 -12.47 -27.58 11.35
CA LEU A 16 -11.91 -26.24 11.26
C LEU A 16 -10.52 -26.40 10.66
N VAL A 17 -10.45 -26.64 9.35
CA VAL A 17 -9.31 -26.17 8.58
C VAL A 17 -9.50 -24.66 8.65
N PRO A 18 -8.67 -23.90 9.39
CA PRO A 18 -8.56 -22.51 9.07
C PRO A 18 -8.16 -22.51 7.60
N LEU A 19 -9.09 -22.14 6.73
CA LEU A 19 -8.77 -21.57 5.44
C LEU A 19 -7.86 -20.41 5.81
N ALA A 20 -6.56 -20.70 5.86
CA ALA A 20 -5.54 -19.72 5.66
C ALA A 20 -5.82 -19.22 4.24
N LEU A 21 -6.77 -18.29 4.16
CA LEU A 21 -6.79 -17.24 3.17
C LEU A 21 -5.41 -16.63 3.29
N SER A 22 -4.46 -17.23 2.59
CA SER A 22 -3.18 -16.65 2.28
C SER A 22 -3.54 -15.49 1.37
N GLU A 23 -4.00 -14.40 1.98
CA GLU A 23 -4.09 -13.11 1.33
C GLU A 23 -2.72 -12.91 0.70
N SER A 24 -2.70 -12.95 -0.64
CA SER A 24 -1.45 -13.06 -1.39
C SER A 24 -0.53 -11.92 -0.95
N ASP A 25 0.61 -12.33 -0.40
CA ASP A 25 1.68 -11.48 0.08
C ASP A 25 2.00 -10.39 -0.95
N THR A 26 2.27 -9.16 -0.50
CA THR A 26 2.49 -8.00 -1.37
C THR A 26 3.54 -8.30 -2.45
N PHE A 27 4.60 -9.03 -2.08
CA PHE A 27 5.68 -9.46 -2.98
C PHE A 27 5.17 -10.40 -4.08
N ASP A 28 4.40 -11.43 -3.70
CA ASP A 28 3.79 -12.38 -4.63
C ASP A 28 2.87 -11.68 -5.64
N ARG A 29 2.02 -10.75 -5.17
CA ARG A 29 1.14 -9.97 -6.07
C ARG A 29 1.93 -9.14 -7.07
N PHE A 30 2.98 -8.45 -6.61
CA PHE A 30 3.84 -7.66 -7.47
C PHE A 30 4.65 -8.52 -8.45
N CYS A 31 5.02 -9.73 -8.03
CA CYS A 31 5.69 -10.69 -8.90
C CYS A 31 4.76 -11.20 -10.00
N LYS A 32 3.53 -11.59 -9.65
CA LYS A 32 2.55 -12.13 -10.61
C LYS A 32 2.01 -11.08 -11.58
N MET A 33 1.90 -9.83 -11.13
CA MET A 33 1.37 -8.72 -11.93
C MET A 33 2.30 -7.50 -11.87
N PRO A 34 3.51 -7.58 -12.44
CA PRO A 34 4.42 -6.46 -12.46
C PRO A 34 3.89 -5.39 -13.44
N GLY A 35 4.16 -4.12 -13.15
CA GLY A 35 3.74 -3.02 -14.04
C GLY A 35 4.40 -3.08 -15.42
N LEU A 36 3.96 -2.22 -16.36
CA LEU A 36 4.52 -2.11 -17.71
C LEU A 36 4.54 -3.42 -18.52
N ASN A 37 3.49 -4.24 -18.38
CA ASN A 37 3.34 -5.52 -19.10
C ASN A 37 4.51 -6.50 -18.86
N GLY A 38 5.17 -6.39 -17.69
CA GLY A 38 6.18 -7.38 -17.32
C GLY A 38 5.54 -8.76 -17.10
N LYS A 39 6.36 -9.80 -17.21
CA LYS A 39 5.97 -11.17 -16.85
C LYS A 39 6.87 -11.62 -15.72
N GLY A 40 6.29 -11.89 -14.57
CA GLY A 40 7.06 -12.35 -13.41
C GLY A 40 6.86 -13.84 -13.13
N LYS A 41 7.92 -14.45 -12.65
CA LYS A 41 7.98 -15.85 -12.21
C LYS A 41 8.49 -15.85 -10.77
N LEU A 42 7.65 -16.35 -9.87
CA LEU A 42 8.02 -16.51 -8.47
C LEU A 42 8.86 -17.78 -8.31
N GLU A 43 10.01 -17.65 -7.67
CA GLU A 43 10.94 -18.75 -7.39
C GLU A 43 10.93 -18.98 -5.87
N GLY A 44 10.19 -20.01 -5.44
CA GLY A 44 9.90 -20.23 -4.03
C GLY A 44 8.98 -19.13 -3.46
N LYS A 45 9.38 -18.54 -2.32
CA LYS A 45 8.65 -17.44 -1.64
C LYS A 45 9.46 -16.15 -1.49
N LYS A 46 10.73 -16.16 -1.93
CA LYS A 46 11.69 -15.08 -1.62
C LYS A 46 12.28 -14.42 -2.87
N GLU A 47 12.13 -15.00 -4.04
CA GLU A 47 12.73 -14.47 -5.26
C GLU A 47 11.68 -14.37 -6.38
N CYS A 48 11.82 -13.31 -7.19
CA CYS A 48 10.96 -13.06 -8.33
C CYS A 48 11.79 -12.61 -9.52
N THR A 49 11.75 -13.38 -10.59
CA THR A 49 12.34 -13.02 -11.88
C THR A 49 11.28 -12.35 -12.74
N VAL A 50 11.52 -11.12 -13.19
CA VAL A 50 10.59 -10.35 -14.02
C VAL A 50 11.24 -9.96 -15.35
N GLU A 51 10.58 -10.34 -16.44
CA GLU A 51 10.94 -9.92 -17.80
C GLU A 51 10.06 -8.75 -18.23
N TYR A 52 10.68 -7.62 -18.55
CA TYR A 52 10.00 -6.46 -19.10
C TYR A 52 10.19 -6.38 -20.62
N PRO A 53 9.12 -6.28 -21.43
CA PRO A 53 9.22 -6.20 -22.89
C PRO A 53 10.04 -5.00 -23.38
N LYS A 54 10.12 -3.94 -22.57
CA LYS A 54 10.98 -2.79 -22.86
C LYS A 54 12.44 -3.21 -22.73
N GLY A 55 13.22 -2.99 -23.79
CA GLY A 55 14.65 -3.27 -23.75
C GLY A 55 15.48 -2.14 -23.15
N THR A 56 16.60 -2.51 -22.54
CA THR A 56 17.68 -1.61 -22.13
C THR A 56 18.96 -1.96 -22.88
N THR A 57 19.79 -0.96 -23.17
CA THR A 57 20.97 -1.13 -24.04
C THR A 57 22.23 -1.58 -23.31
N ASP A 58 22.27 -1.39 -21.99
CA ASP A 58 23.46 -1.65 -21.18
C ASP A 58 23.05 -1.95 -19.73
N LYS A 59 23.98 -2.55 -19.00
CA LYS A 59 23.83 -2.98 -17.62
C LYS A 59 23.43 -1.84 -16.68
N LYS A 60 23.96 -0.62 -16.87
CA LYS A 60 23.64 0.54 -16.01
C LYS A 60 22.21 1.02 -16.22
N LYS A 61 21.72 1.00 -17.47
CA LYS A 61 20.31 1.29 -17.78
C LYS A 61 19.40 0.17 -17.29
N ALA A 62 19.79 -1.09 -17.39
CA ALA A 62 19.04 -2.22 -16.84
C ALA A 62 18.88 -2.07 -15.32
N GLU A 63 19.96 -1.76 -14.60
CA GLU A 63 19.94 -1.52 -13.16
C GLU A 63 19.00 -0.36 -12.76
N ALA A 64 19.20 0.81 -13.38
CA ALA A 64 18.38 1.99 -13.10
C ALA A 64 16.90 1.76 -13.47
N PHE A 65 16.65 0.92 -14.48
CA PHE A 65 15.33 0.49 -14.85
C PHE A 65 14.72 -0.40 -13.76
N CYS A 66 15.36 -1.51 -13.39
CA CYS A 66 14.85 -2.49 -12.42
C CYS A 66 14.58 -1.85 -11.05
N ARG A 67 15.50 -1.03 -10.53
CA ARG A 67 15.36 -0.35 -9.22
C ARG A 67 14.10 0.51 -9.09
N LYS A 68 13.49 0.94 -10.20
CA LYS A 68 12.28 1.79 -10.20
C LYS A 68 10.97 1.01 -10.35
N ARG A 69 11.03 -0.30 -10.61
CA ARG A 69 9.85 -1.07 -11.04
C ARG A 69 9.12 -1.80 -9.95
N LEU A 70 9.78 -2.17 -8.86
CA LEU A 70 9.16 -2.79 -7.70
C LEU A 70 9.73 -2.20 -6.40
N PRO A 71 9.00 -2.26 -5.28
CA PRO A 71 9.47 -1.82 -3.97
C PRO A 71 10.44 -2.81 -3.28
N TYR A 72 11.17 -3.60 -4.06
CA TYR A 72 12.03 -4.67 -3.57
C TYR A 72 13.45 -4.52 -4.12
N ARG A 73 14.42 -5.07 -3.39
CA ARG A 73 15.82 -5.03 -3.81
C ARG A 73 15.99 -5.85 -5.07
N ALA A 74 16.44 -5.19 -6.14
CA ALA A 74 16.90 -5.86 -7.34
C ALA A 74 18.30 -6.44 -7.07
N THR A 75 18.44 -7.77 -7.12
CA THR A 75 19.70 -8.49 -6.91
C THR A 75 20.44 -8.75 -8.22
N MET A 76 19.71 -8.82 -9.34
CA MET A 76 20.27 -9.03 -10.67
C MET A 76 19.50 -8.24 -11.72
N PHE A 77 20.20 -7.82 -12.77
CA PHE A 77 19.64 -7.11 -13.91
C PHE A 77 20.39 -7.51 -15.18
N LYS A 78 19.65 -7.85 -16.22
CA LYS A 78 20.18 -8.23 -17.54
C LYS A 78 19.56 -7.32 -18.59
N GLU A 79 20.41 -6.63 -19.32
CA GLU A 79 20.04 -5.83 -20.49
C GLU A 79 19.61 -6.69 -21.68
N GLY A 80 19.04 -6.05 -22.71
CA GLY A 80 18.43 -6.72 -23.85
C GLY A 80 16.94 -6.47 -23.93
N LYS A 81 16.26 -7.19 -24.84
CA LYS A 81 14.81 -7.13 -25.04
C LYS A 81 14.28 -8.57 -25.00
N PRO A 82 13.75 -9.04 -23.85
CA PRO A 82 13.34 -8.26 -22.69
C PRO A 82 14.49 -7.83 -21.77
N THR A 83 14.25 -6.77 -20.98
CA THR A 83 15.10 -6.46 -19.82
C THR A 83 14.68 -7.39 -18.68
N THR A 84 15.62 -8.13 -18.09
CA THR A 84 15.32 -9.05 -16.99
C THR A 84 15.75 -8.44 -15.66
N CYS A 85 14.90 -8.54 -14.64
CA CYS A 85 15.16 -8.07 -13.29
C CYS A 85 14.87 -9.20 -12.30
N VAL A 86 15.79 -9.48 -11.38
CA VAL A 86 15.57 -10.42 -10.27
C VAL A 86 15.43 -9.62 -8.99
N TYR A 87 14.33 -9.83 -8.28
CA TYR A 87 14.01 -9.16 -7.02
C TYR A 87 13.97 -10.16 -5.87
N ARG A 88 14.47 -9.73 -4.72
CA ARG A 88 14.46 -10.53 -3.50
C ARG A 88 13.60 -9.90 -2.41
N LYS A 89 12.82 -10.76 -1.75
CA LYS A 89 12.10 -10.45 -0.51
C LYS A 89 13.07 -10.58 0.67
N GLU A 90 13.25 -9.49 1.41
CA GLU A 90 14.19 -9.40 2.54
C GLU A 90 13.49 -9.35 3.90
N TYR A 91 12.18 -9.06 3.91
CA TYR A 91 11.40 -8.84 5.12
C TYR A 91 10.14 -9.69 5.13
N THR A 92 9.43 -9.70 6.26
CA THR A 92 8.13 -10.34 6.39
C THR A 92 7.22 -9.59 7.35
N CYS A 93 5.93 -9.68 7.09
CA CYS A 93 4.84 -9.01 7.78
C CYS A 93 3.77 -10.02 8.22
N LYS A 94 2.87 -9.61 9.11
CA LYS A 94 1.70 -10.40 9.50
C LYS A 94 0.72 -10.49 8.32
N ALA A 95 -0.17 -11.48 8.37
CA ALA A 95 -1.10 -11.76 7.26
C ALA A 95 -2.01 -10.58 6.88
N ASN A 96 -2.36 -9.71 7.83
CA ASN A 96 -3.24 -8.55 7.63
C ASN A 96 -2.48 -7.24 7.35
N GLU A 97 -1.19 -7.33 7.02
CA GLU A 97 -0.31 -6.20 6.76
C GLU A 97 0.20 -6.26 5.33
N GLU A 98 0.53 -5.09 4.80
CA GLU A 98 1.18 -4.93 3.50
C GLU A 98 2.66 -4.62 3.72
N GLU A 99 3.53 -5.35 3.02
CA GLU A 99 4.97 -5.14 3.06
C GLU A 99 5.40 -4.02 2.10
N LEU A 100 6.16 -3.06 2.61
CA LEU A 100 6.80 -2.03 1.81
C LEU A 100 8.19 -1.73 2.37
N PHE A 101 9.23 -2.09 1.63
CA PHE A 101 10.63 -1.99 2.08
C PHE A 101 10.84 -2.65 3.45
N ASP A 102 11.34 -1.90 4.44
CA ASP A 102 11.60 -2.34 5.81
C ASP A 102 10.40 -2.15 6.75
N LYS A 103 9.19 -1.95 6.21
CA LYS A 103 7.98 -1.63 6.97
C LYS A 103 6.84 -2.59 6.67
N CYS A 104 6.03 -2.83 7.70
CA CYS A 104 4.72 -3.43 7.59
C CYS A 104 3.66 -2.35 7.79
N LEU A 105 2.76 -2.21 6.83
CA LEU A 105 1.74 -1.18 6.81
C LEU A 105 0.36 -1.80 6.96
N LEU A 106 -0.55 -1.08 7.60
CA LEU A 106 -1.96 -1.43 7.63
C LEU A 106 -2.80 -0.16 7.58
N VAL A 107 -4.06 -0.33 7.24
CA VAL A 107 -5.04 0.76 7.29
C VAL A 107 -5.95 0.55 8.49
N LYS A 108 -6.04 1.56 9.35
CA LYS A 108 -6.91 1.57 10.52
C LYS A 108 -8.09 2.50 10.26
N GLU A 109 -9.30 1.95 10.32
CA GLU A 109 -10.51 2.75 10.41
C GLU A 109 -10.79 3.10 11.88
N GLN A 110 -11.03 4.38 12.13
CA GLN A 110 -11.40 4.89 13.44
C GLN A 110 -12.38 6.06 13.26
N PRO A 111 -13.53 6.03 13.95
CA PRO A 111 -14.45 7.17 13.97
C PRO A 111 -13.91 8.31 14.85
N GLY A 112 -14.35 9.53 14.55
CA GLY A 112 -14.03 10.71 15.34
C GLY A 112 -12.91 11.56 14.74
N PRO A 113 -12.50 12.64 15.43
CA PRO A 113 -11.51 13.56 14.91
C PRO A 113 -10.14 12.89 14.75
N PHE A 114 -9.30 13.51 13.91
CA PHE A 114 -7.92 13.13 13.68
C PHE A 114 -7.16 12.98 15.00
N SER A 115 -6.49 11.86 15.16
CA SER A 115 -5.56 11.62 16.27
C SER A 115 -4.22 11.09 15.78
N LEU A 116 -3.12 11.61 16.33
CA LEU A 116 -1.77 11.11 16.10
C LEU A 116 -1.56 9.70 16.66
N THR A 117 -2.36 9.31 17.66
CA THR A 117 -2.29 8.01 18.34
C THR A 117 -3.41 7.05 17.91
N ALA A 118 -4.04 7.30 16.75
CA ALA A 118 -5.10 6.44 16.21
C ALA A 118 -4.64 5.03 15.81
N CYS A 119 -3.33 4.82 15.67
CA CYS A 119 -2.79 3.53 15.28
C CYS A 119 -2.81 2.51 16.43
N PRO A 120 -2.99 1.21 16.14
CA PRO A 120 -2.94 0.16 17.16
C PRO A 120 -1.59 0.08 17.88
N ASP A 121 -1.57 -0.61 19.02
CA ASP A 121 -0.35 -0.85 19.78
C ASP A 121 0.76 -1.48 18.92
N GLY A 122 1.97 -0.94 19.04
CA GLY A 122 3.13 -1.32 18.25
C GLY A 122 3.19 -0.72 16.85
N TYR A 123 2.26 0.18 16.50
CA TYR A 123 2.27 0.94 15.25
C TYR A 123 2.34 2.43 15.52
N SER A 124 2.79 3.16 14.51
CA SER A 124 2.72 4.62 14.48
C SER A 124 2.10 5.08 13.18
N LEU A 125 1.55 6.29 13.18
CA LEU A 125 1.05 6.92 11.97
C LEU A 125 2.20 7.05 10.97
N HIS A 126 2.01 6.48 9.78
CA HIS A 126 3.08 6.30 8.83
C HIS A 126 3.58 7.64 8.28
N VAL A 127 4.88 7.87 8.35
CA VAL A 127 5.55 9.06 7.82
C VAL A 127 6.17 8.70 6.48
N LEU A 128 5.63 9.29 5.42
CA LEU A 128 6.15 9.11 4.07
C LEU A 128 7.50 9.82 3.93
N LYS A 129 8.53 9.07 3.54
CA LYS A 129 9.91 9.57 3.45
C LYS A 129 10.20 10.32 2.15
N ASP A 130 9.58 9.91 1.04
CA ASP A 130 9.80 10.54 -0.25
C ASP A 130 8.65 10.25 -1.23
N ARG A 131 8.56 11.05 -2.29
CA ARG A 131 7.49 10.92 -3.30
C ARG A 131 7.73 9.78 -4.29
N VAL A 132 8.98 9.38 -4.51
CA VAL A 132 9.40 8.50 -5.61
C VAL A 132 9.29 7.02 -5.23
N ASN A 133 9.70 6.68 -4.02
CA ASN A 133 9.70 5.33 -3.50
C ASN A 133 8.49 5.14 -2.60
N ASP A 134 8.43 5.86 -1.49
CA ASP A 134 7.45 5.58 -0.44
C ASP A 134 6.01 5.91 -0.89
N TYR A 135 5.75 7.19 -1.21
CA TYR A 135 4.40 7.63 -1.53
C TYR A 135 3.86 6.98 -2.81
N LYS A 136 4.70 6.83 -3.83
CA LYS A 136 4.33 6.11 -5.06
C LYS A 136 3.79 4.72 -4.73
N TRP A 137 4.52 3.93 -3.95
CA TRP A 137 4.14 2.55 -3.67
C TRP A 137 2.94 2.46 -2.74
N VAL A 138 2.82 3.33 -1.75
CA VAL A 138 1.60 3.47 -0.94
C VAL A 138 0.37 3.70 -1.83
N THR A 139 0.45 4.56 -2.84
CA THR A 139 -0.69 4.80 -3.76
C THR A 139 -1.03 3.61 -4.65
N VAL A 140 -0.09 2.67 -4.86
CA VAL A 140 -0.30 1.46 -5.65
C VAL A 140 -0.91 0.37 -4.78
N ILE A 141 -0.34 0.14 -3.60
CA ILE A 141 -0.75 -0.91 -2.66
C ILE A 141 -2.17 -0.61 -2.13
N PHE A 142 -2.40 0.62 -1.64
CA PHE A 142 -3.63 0.99 -0.95
C PHE A 142 -4.69 1.61 -1.87
N ARG A 143 -4.68 1.27 -3.17
CA ARG A 143 -5.60 1.81 -4.20
C ARG A 143 -7.09 1.59 -3.89
N LYS A 144 -7.42 0.65 -2.99
CA LYS A 144 -8.80 0.38 -2.54
C LYS A 144 -9.36 1.52 -1.67
N HIS A 145 -8.49 2.29 -1.01
CA HIS A 145 -8.89 3.46 -0.24
C HIS A 145 -8.94 4.71 -1.13
N ARG A 146 -9.69 5.73 -0.71
CA ARG A 146 -9.67 7.03 -1.41
C ARG A 146 -8.56 7.92 -0.90
N THR A 147 -8.57 8.14 0.40
CA THR A 147 -7.63 9.00 1.11
C THR A 147 -7.21 8.35 2.41
N LEU A 148 -5.99 8.64 2.86
CA LEU A 148 -5.44 8.12 4.11
C LEU A 148 -4.78 9.25 4.90
N TRP A 149 -5.03 9.31 6.20
CA TRP A 149 -4.23 10.14 7.11
C TRP A 149 -2.81 9.60 7.23
N VAL A 150 -1.82 10.50 7.26
CA VAL A 150 -0.38 10.18 7.42
C VAL A 150 0.26 11.02 8.51
N GLY A 151 1.42 10.57 9.01
CA GLY A 151 2.12 11.17 10.15
C GLY A 151 3.03 12.34 9.77
N ASN A 152 3.06 12.73 8.50
CA ASN A 152 3.88 13.85 8.06
C ASN A 152 3.39 15.16 8.70
N THR A 153 4.30 15.90 9.33
CA THR A 153 4.10 17.17 10.01
C THR A 153 5.37 18.05 9.88
N GLY A 154 5.25 19.37 10.10
CA GLY A 154 6.40 20.26 10.18
C GLY A 154 7.36 20.18 8.97
N SER A 155 8.63 19.87 9.23
CA SER A 155 9.68 19.81 8.19
C SER A 155 9.48 18.64 7.21
N ASN A 156 9.05 17.47 7.69
CA ASN A 156 8.88 16.28 6.84
C ASN A 156 7.61 16.36 5.97
N ALA A 157 6.68 17.28 6.27
CA ALA A 157 5.52 17.56 5.42
C ALA A 157 5.91 18.16 4.07
N ARG A 158 6.99 18.95 4.02
CA ARG A 158 7.44 19.64 2.79
C ARG A 158 7.76 18.69 1.65
N ILE A 159 8.19 17.46 1.99
CA ILE A 159 8.47 16.38 1.03
C ILE A 159 7.23 16.05 0.21
N LEU A 160 6.05 16.08 0.84
CA LEU A 160 4.78 15.79 0.17
C LEU A 160 4.22 16.98 -0.60
N LYS A 161 4.70 18.19 -0.33
CA LYS A 161 4.15 19.46 -0.87
C LYS A 161 2.62 19.53 -0.69
N PRO A 162 2.13 19.44 0.55
CA PRO A 162 0.69 19.44 0.84
C PRO A 162 0.04 20.73 0.35
N GLN A 163 -1.10 20.59 -0.31
CA GLN A 163 -1.88 21.69 -0.84
C GLN A 163 -3.06 22.00 0.09
N PRO A 164 -3.60 23.22 0.09
CA PRO A 164 -4.91 23.46 0.65
C PRO A 164 -5.93 22.52 0.00
N GLN A 165 -6.79 21.89 0.79
CA GLN A 165 -7.85 21.05 0.26
C GLN A 165 -8.77 21.90 -0.64
N PRO A 166 -9.08 21.46 -1.87
CA PRO A 166 -10.09 22.11 -2.68
C PRO A 166 -11.43 21.99 -1.95
N LYS A 167 -12.05 23.12 -1.59
CA LYS A 167 -13.47 23.07 -1.21
C LYS A 167 -14.25 22.77 -2.48
N GLY A 168 -15.05 21.71 -2.45
CA GLY A 168 -15.85 21.29 -3.61
C GLY A 168 -16.61 22.47 -4.20
N ARG A 169 -16.70 22.53 -5.54
CA ARG A 169 -17.50 23.52 -6.26
C ARG A 169 -18.97 23.37 -5.84
N LYS A 170 -19.43 24.10 -4.84
CA LYS A 170 -20.83 24.50 -4.76
C LYS A 170 -21.01 25.68 -5.73
N PRO A 171 -21.95 25.63 -6.68
CA PRO A 171 -22.24 26.79 -7.53
C PRO A 171 -22.51 28.02 -6.66
N GLY A 172 -21.81 29.13 -6.90
CA GLY A 172 -22.10 30.42 -6.25
C GLY A 172 -21.36 30.79 -4.96
N LYS A 173 -20.37 30.02 -4.48
CA LYS A 173 -19.49 30.46 -3.36
C LYS A 173 -18.03 30.51 -3.78
N ILE A 174 -17.47 31.73 -3.77
CA ILE A 174 -16.03 31.97 -3.88
C ILE A 174 -15.33 31.25 -2.72
N SER A 175 -14.36 30.42 -3.08
CA SER A 175 -13.71 29.42 -2.23
C SER A 175 -12.80 30.06 -1.18
N GLY A 176 -13.07 29.82 0.10
CA GLY A 176 -12.08 29.99 1.17
C GLY A 176 -11.24 28.72 1.35
N THR A 177 -9.93 28.81 1.18
CA THR A 177 -8.97 27.72 1.44
C THR A 177 -8.93 27.36 2.93
N THR A 178 -8.77 26.07 3.25
CA THR A 178 -8.28 25.70 4.59
C THR A 178 -6.83 26.17 4.65
N LYS A 179 -6.52 27.15 5.52
CA LYS A 179 -5.16 27.68 5.70
C LYS A 179 -4.22 26.50 5.95
N GLY A 180 -2.99 26.55 5.42
CA GLY A 180 -2.01 25.45 5.37
C GLY A 180 -1.47 24.95 6.72
N TYR A 181 -2.35 24.67 7.66
CA TYR A 181 -2.12 24.22 9.02
C TYR A 181 -3.19 23.17 9.33
N GLY A 182 -2.79 21.92 9.51
CA GLY A 182 -3.70 20.80 9.77
C GLY A 182 -3.03 19.45 9.54
N PRO A 183 -3.68 18.34 9.93
CA PRO A 183 -3.22 17.01 9.60
C PRO A 183 -3.16 16.83 8.08
N ILE A 184 -2.24 15.98 7.63
CA ILE A 184 -2.03 15.73 6.21
C ILE A 184 -2.68 14.42 5.85
N PHE A 185 -3.53 14.44 4.82
CA PHE A 185 -3.96 13.22 4.16
C PHE A 185 -3.36 13.14 2.76
N ILE A 186 -3.18 11.92 2.31
CA ILE A 186 -2.79 11.59 0.94
C ILE A 186 -3.99 11.07 0.16
N VAL A 187 -3.97 11.28 -1.14
CA VAL A 187 -4.94 10.70 -2.06
C VAL A 187 -4.32 9.52 -2.79
N VAL A 188 -4.95 8.35 -2.69
CA VAL A 188 -4.43 7.09 -3.26
C VAL A 188 -5.30 6.52 -4.38
N SER A 189 -6.58 6.92 -4.47
CA SER A 189 -7.48 6.58 -5.59
C SER A 189 -7.39 7.57 -6.75
N GLN A 190 -7.78 7.13 -7.97
CA GLN A 190 -7.83 7.97 -9.17
C GLN A 190 -9.05 8.90 -9.24
N TRP A 191 -10.17 8.52 -8.61
CA TRP A 191 -11.45 9.19 -8.76
C TRP A 191 -11.89 9.83 -7.45
N ASN A 192 -11.80 11.16 -7.37
CA ASN A 192 -12.34 11.92 -6.26
C ASN A 192 -13.21 13.08 -6.76
N ARG A 193 -14.46 13.11 -6.29
CA ARG A 193 -15.45 14.13 -6.65
C ARG A 193 -15.18 15.49 -6.01
N ASP A 194 -14.28 15.55 -5.05
CA ASP A 194 -13.89 16.76 -4.32
C ASP A 194 -12.78 17.57 -5.02
N GLY A 195 -12.34 17.14 -6.21
CA GLY A 195 -11.28 17.81 -6.98
C GLY A 195 -9.86 17.46 -6.53
N THR A 196 -9.70 16.56 -5.56
CA THR A 196 -8.38 16.08 -5.14
C THR A 196 -7.80 15.06 -6.13
N LYS A 197 -6.48 15.11 -6.33
CA LYS A 197 -5.78 14.30 -7.35
C LYS A 197 -4.98 13.16 -6.72
N ARG A 198 -4.99 11.97 -7.35
CA ARG A 198 -4.13 10.83 -6.95
C ARG A 198 -2.66 11.25 -6.86
N GLY A 199 -1.97 10.80 -5.82
CA GLY A 199 -0.57 11.13 -5.61
C GLY A 199 -0.35 12.57 -5.13
N SER A 200 -1.40 13.28 -4.72
CA SER A 200 -1.31 14.57 -4.04
C SER A 200 -1.63 14.45 -2.56
N ALA A 201 -0.95 15.27 -1.77
CA ALA A 201 -1.21 15.43 -0.35
C ALA A 201 -1.92 16.75 -0.09
N TYR A 202 -2.77 16.80 0.94
CA TYR A 202 -3.54 17.98 1.29
C TYR A 202 -3.57 18.16 2.81
N TYR A 203 -3.64 19.42 3.25
CA TYR A 203 -4.06 19.74 4.60
C TYR A 203 -5.58 19.50 4.72
N GLY A 204 -6.00 18.64 5.64
CA GLY A 204 -7.41 18.33 5.85
C GLY A 204 -7.96 18.92 7.15
N ASP A 205 -9.29 18.97 7.24
CA ASP A 205 -9.97 19.27 8.50
C ASP A 205 -9.80 18.09 9.46
N PRO A 206 -9.30 18.28 10.70
CA PRO A 206 -9.24 17.22 11.70
C PRO A 206 -10.57 16.51 11.94
N LYS A 207 -11.72 17.13 11.67
CA LYS A 207 -13.04 16.50 11.84
C LYS A 207 -13.39 15.52 10.71
N ASP A 208 -12.67 15.58 9.58
CA ASP A 208 -12.90 14.68 8.45
C ASP A 208 -12.62 13.22 8.86
N GLN A 209 -13.60 12.36 8.59
CA GLN A 209 -13.47 10.93 8.77
C GLN A 209 -12.64 10.34 7.64
N ARG A 210 -11.41 9.92 7.95
CA ARG A 210 -10.54 9.21 7.02
C ARG A 210 -9.81 8.09 7.75
N PRO A 211 -9.57 6.96 7.09
CA PRO A 211 -8.71 5.92 7.65
C PRO A 211 -7.26 6.39 7.79
N TYR A 212 -6.53 5.76 8.70
CA TYR A 212 -5.14 6.07 9.04
C TYR A 212 -4.22 5.05 8.40
N LEU A 213 -3.15 5.51 7.76
CA LEU A 213 -2.07 4.64 7.31
C LEU A 213 -1.10 4.45 8.48
N CYS A 214 -1.08 3.26 9.04
CA CYS A 214 -0.23 2.90 10.16
C CYS A 214 0.94 2.04 9.68
N SER A 215 2.07 2.14 10.36
CA SER A 215 3.24 1.32 10.05
C SER A 215 4.03 0.91 11.28
N ARG A 216 4.74 -0.21 11.16
CA ARG A 216 5.75 -0.67 12.12
C ARG A 216 6.96 -1.24 11.36
N PRO A 217 8.12 -1.43 12.02
CA PRO A 217 9.26 -2.12 11.42
C PRO A 217 8.89 -3.55 11.00
N ALA A 218 9.34 -3.97 9.83
CA ALA A 218 9.23 -5.35 9.37
C ALA A 218 10.29 -6.25 10.02
N LYS A 219 10.07 -7.57 9.97
CA LYS A 219 11.05 -8.56 10.46
C LYS A 219 11.91 -9.04 9.29
N ALA A 220 13.23 -9.11 9.45
CA ALA A 220 14.11 -9.69 8.44
C ALA A 220 13.83 -11.20 8.27
N LEU A 221 14.04 -11.71 7.04
CA LEU A 221 13.81 -13.10 6.61
C LEU A 221 15.03 -14.01 6.64
#